data_AF-X1EZX9-F1
#
_entry.id   AF-X1EZX9-F1
#
_cell.length_a   1.000
_cell.length_b   1.000
_cell.length_c   1.000
_cell.angle_alpha   90.00
_cell.angle_beta   90.00
_cell.angle_gamma   90.00
#
_symmetry.space_group_name_H-M   'P 1'
#
loop_
_entity.id
_entity.type
_entity.pdbx_description
1 polymer ?
#
loop_
_entity_poly.entity_id
_entity_poly.type
_entity_poly.pdbx_seq_one_letter_code
_entity_poly.pdbx_strand_id
1 'polypeptide(L)'
;IVTMRKPEYVYDTRFMTLFPRMYGREDKHIRDYKEWAGNKGINLTLRDGQGGSQQVTKPTFGENLKFFFRYQFGHMYFRYFMWNFAGRQNDIQGHGSILEGNWLSGIDFLDDWRLGDQENLPDHLKNNPAKNRYYLLPLILGLFGLIYHYKRDKKNFWVIMLLFFFTGIAIVIYLNQTPHQPRERDYAYAGSFYAFSIWIGLGVYAIADYLNKILPYRLSVGISILAGFVFVPLMMAFENRDDHDRSGRYTARDFASNYLNSCTPNAILFTNGDNDTFPLWYAQEVEGIRTDVRVVNLSYLGGDWYIDQMRAKAYESDPVPFSLKKEKYIQGTRDIVLFNEKIDGYYDLKELIDFVASDSRKTKTRSPFARGELLDFFPTKKFLIKIDSANVMNTGTIPVRLAGNILKEMKWEYPSELVYKNDLMVLDLLANNNWNRPIYIAITVPGSAYMGLENYFQAGML
;
A
#
# COMPACT_ATOMS: atom_id res chain seq x y z
N ILE A 1 -18.98 -12.72 -26.02
CA ILE A 1 -19.29 -12.16 -24.68
C ILE A 1 -18.51 -10.87 -24.55
N VAL A 2 -19.13 -9.75 -24.14
CA VAL A 2 -18.38 -8.53 -23.79
C VAL A 2 -17.81 -8.74 -22.39
N THR A 3 -16.50 -8.92 -22.28
CA THR A 3 -15.82 -9.27 -21.01
C THR A 3 -15.47 -8.06 -20.15
N MET A 4 -15.43 -6.86 -20.73
CA MET A 4 -15.11 -5.62 -20.01
C MET A 4 -15.72 -4.41 -20.72
N ARG A 5 -16.11 -3.39 -19.93
CA ARG A 5 -16.33 -2.02 -20.39
C ARG A 5 -15.31 -1.13 -19.70
N LYS A 6 -14.51 -0.38 -20.46
CA LYS A 6 -13.54 0.57 -19.91
C LYS A 6 -14.14 1.98 -19.95
N PRO A 7 -14.31 2.67 -18.81
CA PRO A 7 -14.78 4.05 -18.83
C PRO A 7 -13.70 4.98 -19.41
N GLU A 8 -14.12 5.94 -20.23
CA GLU A 8 -13.27 7.04 -20.68
C GLU A 8 -13.59 8.31 -19.89
N TYR A 9 -12.57 8.93 -19.30
CA TYR A 9 -12.73 10.13 -18.50
C TYR A 9 -12.74 11.38 -19.39
N VAL A 10 -13.87 12.07 -19.44
CA VAL A 10 -14.00 13.39 -20.08
C VAL A 10 -13.64 14.46 -19.05
N TYR A 11 -12.55 15.19 -19.29
CA TYR A 11 -12.06 16.25 -18.40
C TYR A 11 -12.59 17.62 -18.83
N ASP A 12 -12.94 18.48 -17.87
CA ASP A 12 -13.26 19.88 -18.12
C ASP A 12 -11.99 20.62 -18.58
N THR A 13 -12.03 21.18 -19.79
CA THR A 13 -10.90 21.85 -20.43
C THR A 13 -10.37 23.03 -19.62
N ARG A 14 -11.20 23.66 -18.77
CA ARG A 14 -10.79 24.74 -17.86
C ARG A 14 -9.79 24.26 -16.80
N PHE A 15 -9.79 22.98 -16.45
CA PHE A 15 -8.88 22.37 -15.47
C PHE A 15 -7.62 21.78 -16.08
N MET A 16 -7.58 21.59 -17.40
CA MET A 16 -6.41 21.06 -18.10
C MET A 16 -5.21 22.03 -18.04
N THR A 17 -4.00 21.47 -18.09
CA THR A 17 -2.71 22.18 -18.21
C THR A 17 -1.67 21.18 -18.74
N LEU A 18 -0.50 21.67 -19.17
CA LEU A 18 0.55 20.84 -19.77
C LEU A 18 1.16 19.83 -18.77
N PHE A 19 1.25 20.21 -17.49
CA PHE A 19 1.92 19.41 -16.46
C PHE A 19 1.17 19.49 -15.11
N PRO A 20 0.00 18.83 -14.97
CA PRO A 20 -0.76 18.80 -13.73
C PRO A 20 -0.10 17.86 -12.71
N ARG A 21 0.24 18.38 -11.53
CA ARG A 21 0.95 17.65 -10.46
C ARG A 21 0.18 17.58 -9.14
N MET A 22 -0.89 18.36 -9.01
CA MET A 22 -1.69 18.43 -7.79
C MET A 22 -3.15 18.09 -8.09
N TYR A 23 -3.70 17.15 -7.32
CA TYR A 23 -5.07 16.65 -7.47
C TYR A 23 -5.53 16.03 -6.15
N GLY A 24 -6.81 16.15 -5.82
CA GLY A 24 -7.37 15.56 -4.60
C GLY A 24 -8.73 16.15 -4.25
N ARG A 25 -9.49 15.44 -3.44
CA ARG A 25 -10.78 15.89 -2.88
C ARG A 25 -10.77 15.98 -1.35
N GLU A 26 -9.75 15.42 -0.71
CA GLU A 26 -9.59 15.44 0.75
C GLU A 26 -8.94 16.75 1.20
N ASP A 27 -9.50 17.35 2.25
CA ASP A 27 -8.99 18.60 2.82
C ASP A 27 -7.54 18.50 3.31
N LYS A 28 -7.11 17.31 3.76
CA LYS A 28 -5.72 17.06 4.15
C LYS A 28 -4.79 17.33 2.97
N HIS A 29 -4.92 16.56 1.89
CA HIS A 29 -4.15 16.74 0.66
C HIS A 29 -4.18 18.18 0.15
N ILE A 30 -5.35 18.85 0.18
CA ILE A 30 -5.49 20.25 -0.26
C ILE A 30 -4.66 21.22 0.61
N ARG A 31 -4.57 21.01 1.93
CA ARG A 31 -3.69 21.81 2.82
C ARG A 31 -2.23 21.55 2.50
N ASP A 32 -1.82 20.29 2.40
CA ASP A 32 -0.42 19.93 2.14
C ASP A 32 0.07 20.49 0.79
N TYR A 33 -0.77 20.40 -0.26
CA TYR A 33 -0.46 21.03 -1.55
C TYR A 33 -0.24 22.54 -1.42
N LYS A 34 -1.00 23.24 -0.55
CA LYS A 34 -0.81 24.68 -0.31
C LYS A 34 0.48 25.00 0.45
N GLU A 35 0.94 24.12 1.34
CA GLU A 35 2.23 24.27 2.04
C GLU A 35 3.43 24.04 1.10
N TRP A 36 3.36 22.99 0.28
CA TRP A 36 4.42 22.66 -0.68
C TRP A 36 4.46 23.62 -1.89
N ALA A 37 3.31 23.99 -2.45
CA ALA A 37 3.21 24.77 -3.69
C ALA A 37 2.93 26.27 -3.46
N GLY A 38 2.12 26.61 -2.46
CA GLY A 38 1.50 27.94 -2.31
C GLY A 38 -0.03 27.88 -2.51
N ASN A 39 -0.70 28.97 -2.17
CA ASN A 39 -2.16 29.05 -2.04
C ASN A 39 -2.82 30.08 -2.98
N LYS A 40 -2.15 30.53 -4.05
CA LYS A 40 -2.68 31.57 -4.95
C LYS A 40 -3.85 31.02 -5.77
N GLY A 41 -3.59 29.94 -6.51
CA GLY A 41 -4.58 29.29 -7.37
C GLY A 41 -5.31 30.21 -8.36
N ILE A 42 -6.39 29.68 -8.93
CA ILE A 42 -7.36 30.36 -9.79
C ILE A 42 -8.74 29.83 -9.39
N ASN A 43 -9.59 30.67 -8.83
CA ASN A 43 -10.95 30.24 -8.46
C ASN A 43 -11.83 30.13 -9.71
N LEU A 44 -12.44 28.97 -9.89
CA LEU A 44 -13.35 28.66 -10.99
C LEU A 44 -14.71 28.23 -10.42
N THR A 45 -15.78 28.80 -10.97
CA THR A 45 -17.13 28.35 -10.63
C THR A 45 -17.51 27.16 -11.51
N LEU A 46 -17.75 26.02 -10.87
CA LEU A 46 -18.46 24.89 -11.43
C LEU A 46 -19.96 25.08 -11.18
N ARG A 47 -20.79 24.71 -12.17
CA ARG A 47 -22.20 24.39 -11.93
C ARG A 47 -22.30 22.87 -11.88
N ASP A 48 -22.97 22.34 -10.86
CA ASP A 48 -23.27 20.92 -10.83
C ASP A 48 -24.44 20.58 -11.78
N GLY A 49 -24.67 19.28 -12.01
CA GLY A 49 -25.76 18.79 -12.86
C GLY A 49 -27.16 18.93 -12.27
N GLN A 50 -27.29 19.48 -11.06
CA GLN A 50 -28.55 19.68 -10.32
C GLN A 50 -28.92 21.17 -10.17
N GLY A 51 -28.07 22.08 -10.64
CA GLY A 51 -28.31 23.54 -10.66
C GLY A 51 -27.58 24.33 -9.57
N GLY A 52 -26.86 23.66 -8.66
CA GLY A 52 -26.01 24.33 -7.67
C GLY A 52 -24.70 24.86 -8.28
N SER A 53 -23.99 25.70 -7.52
CA SER A 53 -22.69 26.24 -7.91
C SER A 53 -21.64 26.03 -6.83
N GLN A 54 -20.50 25.47 -7.23
CA GLN A 54 -19.35 25.24 -6.35
C GLN A 54 -18.17 26.07 -6.85
N GLN A 55 -17.50 26.80 -5.96
CA GLN A 55 -16.18 27.37 -6.26
C GLN A 55 -15.11 26.30 -6.03
N VAL A 56 -14.23 26.12 -7.02
CA VAL A 56 -13.08 25.22 -6.95
C VAL A 56 -11.83 25.98 -7.34
N THR A 57 -10.81 25.94 -6.48
CA THR A 57 -9.51 26.56 -6.76
C THR A 57 -8.65 25.63 -7.61
N LYS A 58 -8.45 25.98 -8.89
CA LYS A 58 -7.48 25.32 -9.77
C LYS A 58 -6.06 25.81 -9.42
N PRO A 59 -5.06 24.92 -9.23
CA PRO A 59 -3.67 25.37 -9.07
C PRO A 59 -3.08 25.98 -10.35
N THR A 60 -2.29 27.04 -10.22
CA THR A 60 -1.58 27.67 -11.35
C THR A 60 -0.48 26.76 -11.89
N PHE A 61 -0.02 27.02 -13.13
CA PHE A 61 1.13 26.29 -13.70
C PHE A 61 2.40 26.47 -12.86
N GLY A 62 2.65 27.69 -12.34
CA GLY A 62 3.78 27.97 -11.46
C GLY A 62 3.73 27.21 -10.13
N GLU A 63 2.55 27.03 -9.54
CA GLU A 63 2.37 26.20 -8.34
C GLU A 63 2.62 24.72 -8.65
N ASN A 64 2.17 24.20 -9.80
CA ASN A 64 2.47 22.82 -10.22
C ASN A 64 3.98 22.57 -10.39
N LEU A 65 4.72 23.52 -10.98
CA LEU A 65 6.18 23.45 -11.05
C LEU A 65 6.85 23.55 -9.68
N LYS A 66 6.40 24.47 -8.81
CA LYS A 66 6.94 24.60 -7.46
C LYS A 66 6.70 23.34 -6.61
N PHE A 67 5.53 22.72 -6.75
CA PHE A 67 5.23 21.42 -6.13
C PHE A 67 6.15 20.32 -6.65
N PHE A 68 6.32 20.23 -7.98
CA PHE A 68 7.23 19.27 -8.60
C PHE A 68 8.66 19.40 -8.06
N PHE A 69 9.24 20.61 -8.05
CA PHE A 69 10.61 20.78 -7.60
C PHE A 69 10.80 20.63 -6.08
N ARG A 70 9.92 21.20 -5.25
CA ARG A 70 10.06 21.13 -3.78
C ARG A 70 9.70 19.75 -3.22
N TYR A 71 8.50 19.24 -3.55
CA TYR A 71 8.02 17.99 -2.99
C TYR A 71 8.52 16.79 -3.80
N GLN A 72 8.14 16.70 -5.08
CA GLN A 72 8.35 15.45 -5.82
C GLN A 72 9.83 15.21 -6.14
N PHE A 73 10.59 16.26 -6.46
CA PHE A 73 12.01 16.15 -6.80
C PHE A 73 12.92 16.34 -5.58
N GLY A 74 12.65 17.32 -4.73
CA GLY A 74 13.35 17.52 -3.45
C GLY A 74 13.03 16.42 -2.43
N HIS A 75 11.82 16.46 -1.86
CA HIS A 75 11.40 15.59 -0.75
C HIS A 75 11.27 14.10 -1.13
N MET A 76 10.75 13.78 -2.30
CA MET A 76 10.47 12.38 -2.69
C MET A 76 11.58 11.71 -3.52
N TYR A 77 12.60 12.42 -3.98
CA TYR A 77 13.72 11.82 -4.72
C TYR A 77 15.08 12.18 -4.13
N PHE A 78 15.45 13.46 -4.14
CA PHE A 78 16.78 13.86 -3.65
C PHE A 78 16.98 13.55 -2.17
N ARG A 79 15.94 13.60 -1.32
CA ARG A 79 16.03 13.17 0.08
C ARG A 79 16.51 11.71 0.22
N TYR A 80 15.89 10.77 -0.50
CA TYR A 80 16.29 9.36 -0.50
C TYR A 80 17.62 9.09 -1.20
N PHE A 81 17.91 9.83 -2.28
CA PHE A 81 19.22 9.79 -2.93
C PHE A 81 20.33 10.18 -1.93
N MET A 82 20.09 11.24 -1.15
CA MET A 82 21.03 11.68 -0.11
C MET A 82 21.08 10.73 1.10
N TRP A 83 20.00 10.02 1.46
CA TRP A 83 20.09 8.92 2.45
C TRP A 83 21.15 7.88 2.09
N ASN A 84 21.32 7.58 0.79
CA ASN A 84 22.26 6.58 0.31
C ASN A 84 23.70 7.11 0.16
N PHE A 85 23.89 8.42 -0.08
CA PHE A 85 25.19 8.98 -0.45
C PHE A 85 25.73 10.10 0.45
N ALA A 86 24.93 10.55 1.43
CA ALA A 86 25.31 11.53 2.46
C ALA A 86 25.09 10.99 3.88
N GLY A 87 23.99 10.27 4.10
CA GLY A 87 23.57 9.73 5.41
C GLY A 87 22.12 10.09 5.74
N ARG A 88 21.61 9.60 6.86
CA ARG A 88 20.18 9.58 7.22
C ARG A 88 19.97 10.14 8.62
N GLN A 89 18.92 10.94 8.82
CA GLN A 89 18.59 11.53 10.12
C GLN A 89 17.98 10.51 11.09
N ASN A 90 17.02 9.71 10.61
CA ASN A 90 16.34 8.63 11.32
C ASN A 90 15.46 7.82 10.35
N ASP A 91 14.85 6.75 10.86
CA ASP A 91 13.91 5.86 10.15
C ASP A 91 12.45 6.31 10.16
N ILE A 92 12.13 7.40 10.86
CA ILE A 92 10.76 7.94 10.99
C ILE A 92 10.32 8.56 9.65
N GLN A 93 9.07 8.33 9.27
CA GLN A 93 8.53 8.86 8.02
C GLN A 93 8.42 10.39 8.06
N GLY A 94 9.10 11.05 7.13
CA GLY A 94 9.10 12.50 7.00
C GLY A 94 7.97 13.04 6.10
N HIS A 95 7.17 13.97 6.62
CA HIS A 95 6.17 14.72 5.84
C HIS A 95 6.60 16.15 5.47
N GLY A 96 7.86 16.50 5.70
CA GLY A 96 8.43 17.84 5.49
C GLY A 96 8.84 18.56 6.77
N SER A 97 8.74 17.89 7.92
CA SER A 97 9.30 18.35 9.19
C SER A 97 10.84 18.33 9.16
N ILE A 98 11.46 19.17 9.98
CA ILE A 98 12.93 19.20 10.12
C ILE A 98 13.49 18.06 10.98
N LEU A 99 12.62 17.31 11.67
CA LEU A 99 13.01 16.28 12.63
C LEU A 99 12.90 14.84 12.11
N GLU A 100 12.14 14.59 11.03
CA GLU A 100 11.77 13.23 10.62
C GLU A 100 12.17 12.97 9.15
N GLY A 101 12.90 11.88 8.94
CA GLY A 101 13.21 11.35 7.62
C GLY A 101 14.09 12.24 6.75
N ASN A 102 14.81 13.22 7.27
CA ASN A 102 15.75 13.99 6.44
C ASN A 102 17.05 13.22 6.18
N TRP A 103 17.88 13.74 5.28
CA TRP A 103 19.27 13.29 5.13
C TRP A 103 20.19 14.11 6.04
N LEU A 104 21.20 13.45 6.60
CA LEU A 104 22.20 14.00 7.52
C LEU A 104 23.57 13.70 6.93
N SER A 105 24.51 14.64 6.92
CA SER A 105 25.85 14.39 6.39
C SER A 105 26.86 13.99 7.47
N GLY A 106 26.67 14.44 8.72
CA GLY A 106 27.71 14.43 9.74
C GLY A 106 28.64 15.64 9.65
N ILE A 107 28.26 16.68 8.89
CA ILE A 107 29.01 17.93 8.75
C ILE A 107 28.14 19.04 9.35
N ASP A 108 28.45 19.45 10.57
CA ASP A 108 27.51 20.20 11.43
C ASP A 108 27.02 21.50 10.77
N PHE A 109 27.91 22.31 10.17
CA PHE A 109 27.50 23.55 9.49
C PHE A 109 26.50 23.33 8.32
N LEU A 110 26.55 22.18 7.66
CA LEU A 110 25.67 21.83 6.54
C LEU A 110 24.35 21.22 7.03
N ASP A 111 24.39 20.53 8.16
CA ASP A 111 23.24 19.87 8.75
C ASP A 111 22.41 20.87 9.57
N ASP A 112 23.04 21.68 10.42
CA ASP A 112 22.40 22.73 11.22
C ASP A 112 21.68 23.78 10.36
N TRP A 113 22.26 24.18 9.24
CA TRP A 113 21.62 25.12 8.30
C TRP A 113 20.29 24.61 7.73
N ARG A 114 20.09 23.28 7.69
CA ARG A 114 18.90 22.63 7.10
C ARG A 114 17.92 22.13 8.16
N LEU A 115 18.44 21.64 9.29
CA LEU A 115 17.70 20.86 10.29
C LEU A 115 17.64 21.54 11.67
N GLY A 116 18.39 22.63 11.88
CA GLY A 116 18.67 23.18 13.20
C GLY A 116 19.70 22.36 13.97
N ASP A 117 20.05 22.83 15.17
CA ASP A 117 21.06 22.24 16.07
C ASP A 117 20.99 20.70 16.16
N GLN A 118 22.04 20.02 15.70
CA GLN A 118 22.17 18.56 15.76
C GLN A 118 22.95 18.04 16.99
N GLU A 119 23.55 18.91 17.81
CA GLU A 119 24.31 18.54 19.01
C GLU A 119 23.39 18.32 20.22
N ASN A 120 22.46 19.26 20.43
CA ASN A 120 21.55 19.34 21.59
C ASN A 120 20.19 18.64 21.35
N LEU A 121 20.20 17.56 20.55
CA LEU A 121 19.01 16.74 20.31
C LEU A 121 18.66 15.87 21.53
N PRO A 122 17.36 15.66 21.83
CA PRO A 122 16.89 14.68 22.81
C PRO A 122 17.44 13.27 22.54
N ASP A 123 17.70 12.50 23.60
CA ASP A 123 18.37 11.18 23.51
C ASP A 123 17.71 10.20 22.52
N HIS A 124 16.38 10.21 22.41
CA HIS A 124 15.65 9.34 21.49
C HIS A 124 15.85 9.69 19.99
N LEU A 125 16.19 10.94 19.67
CA LEU A 125 16.59 11.36 18.32
C LEU A 125 18.10 11.28 18.13
N LYS A 126 18.88 11.47 19.20
CA LYS A 126 20.34 11.40 19.18
C LYS A 126 20.85 9.97 18.97
N ASN A 127 20.20 9.00 19.61
CA ASN A 127 20.55 7.57 19.63
C ASN A 127 19.58 6.72 18.79
N ASN A 128 18.93 7.29 17.77
CA ASN A 128 18.15 6.51 16.80
C ASN A 128 19.12 5.66 15.95
N PRO A 129 18.98 4.32 15.86
CA PRO A 129 19.91 3.46 15.12
C PRO A 129 20.08 3.84 13.64
N ALA A 130 19.02 4.34 12.99
CA ALA A 130 19.08 4.73 11.58
C ALA A 130 19.71 6.12 11.33
N LYS A 131 20.36 6.70 12.34
CA LYS A 131 21.09 7.97 12.24
C LYS A 131 22.50 7.74 11.69
N ASN A 132 22.60 7.71 10.37
CA ASN A 132 23.81 7.40 9.60
C ASN A 132 24.53 8.67 9.11
N ARG A 133 25.87 8.69 9.10
CA ARG A 133 26.72 9.82 8.66
C ARG A 133 27.83 9.37 7.69
N TYR A 134 27.73 9.75 6.42
CA TYR A 134 28.71 9.38 5.39
C TYR A 134 29.64 10.52 4.95
N TYR A 135 29.55 11.70 5.59
CA TYR A 135 30.42 12.86 5.33
C TYR A 135 30.50 13.28 3.86
N LEU A 136 29.44 13.00 3.09
CA LEU A 136 29.35 13.16 1.63
C LEU A 136 30.39 12.35 0.82
N LEU A 137 31.18 11.45 1.43
CA LEU A 137 32.25 10.71 0.76
C LEU A 137 31.75 9.85 -0.41
N PRO A 138 30.63 9.08 -0.31
CA PRO A 138 30.08 8.34 -1.44
C PRO A 138 29.60 9.28 -2.55
N LEU A 139 28.93 10.39 -2.20
CA LEU A 139 28.44 11.39 -3.14
C LEU A 139 29.59 12.05 -3.93
N ILE A 140 30.64 12.52 -3.24
CA ILE A 140 31.79 13.19 -3.84
C ILE A 140 32.53 12.24 -4.79
N LEU A 141 32.75 10.99 -4.36
CA LEU A 141 33.42 9.98 -5.17
C LEU A 141 32.61 9.61 -6.42
N GLY A 142 31.28 9.49 -6.28
CA GLY A 142 30.37 9.27 -7.39
C GLY A 142 30.31 10.44 -8.37
N LEU A 143 30.25 11.68 -7.89
CA LEU A 143 30.32 12.87 -8.76
C LEU A 143 31.66 12.97 -9.50
N PHE A 144 32.77 12.62 -8.84
CA PHE A 144 34.08 12.59 -9.48
C PHE A 144 34.15 11.54 -10.60
N GLY A 145 33.66 10.33 -10.35
CA GLY A 145 33.57 9.27 -11.37
C GLY A 145 32.59 9.58 -12.50
N LEU A 146 31.48 10.28 -12.23
CA LEU A 146 30.53 10.77 -13.23
C LEU A 146 31.21 11.76 -14.19
N ILE A 147 31.90 12.77 -13.65
CA ILE A 147 32.62 13.78 -14.43
C ILE A 147 33.77 13.13 -15.23
N TYR A 148 34.48 12.18 -14.63
CA TYR A 148 35.55 11.44 -15.29
C TYR A 148 35.02 10.58 -16.45
N HIS A 149 33.94 9.83 -16.22
CA HIS A 149 33.28 9.00 -17.24
C HIS A 149 32.83 9.86 -18.42
N TYR A 150 32.12 10.98 -18.17
CA TYR A 150 31.69 11.90 -19.23
C TYR A 150 32.85 12.45 -20.08
N LYS A 151 34.02 12.69 -19.47
CA LYS A 151 35.21 13.18 -20.17
C LYS A 151 35.95 12.09 -20.97
N ARG A 152 35.94 10.84 -20.51
CA ARG A 152 36.65 9.71 -21.13
C ARG A 152 35.83 8.96 -22.17
N ASP A 153 34.55 8.69 -21.89
CA ASP A 153 33.67 7.93 -22.77
C ASP A 153 32.24 8.47 -22.72
N LYS A 154 31.93 9.35 -23.67
CA LYS A 154 30.60 9.94 -23.81
C LYS A 154 29.52 8.93 -24.22
N LYS A 155 29.87 7.84 -24.91
CA LYS A 155 28.87 6.86 -25.38
C LYS A 155 28.37 6.03 -24.21
N ASN A 156 29.27 5.42 -23.46
CA ASN A 156 28.89 4.61 -22.30
C ASN A 156 28.41 5.48 -21.12
N PHE A 157 28.85 6.74 -21.02
CA PHE A 157 28.26 7.71 -20.09
C PHE A 157 26.75 7.86 -20.29
N TRP A 158 26.29 8.02 -21.54
CA TRP A 158 24.86 8.17 -21.80
C TRP A 158 24.06 6.91 -21.48
N VAL A 159 24.64 5.71 -21.60
CA VAL A 159 23.97 4.46 -21.18
C VAL A 159 23.67 4.49 -19.67
N ILE A 160 24.66 4.82 -18.84
CA ILE A 160 24.48 4.90 -17.38
C ILE A 160 23.58 6.10 -17.00
N MET A 161 23.74 7.24 -17.68
CA MET A 161 22.93 8.44 -17.42
C MET A 161 21.45 8.21 -17.74
N LEU A 162 21.14 7.49 -18.83
CA LEU A 162 19.77 7.10 -19.17
C LEU A 162 19.21 6.09 -18.16
N LEU A 163 20.01 5.12 -17.70
CA LEU A 163 19.61 4.21 -16.63
C LEU A 163 19.27 4.99 -15.35
N PHE A 164 20.16 5.87 -14.90
CA PHE A 164 19.95 6.75 -13.74
C PHE A 164 18.69 7.63 -13.87
N PHE A 165 18.47 8.22 -15.06
CA PHE A 165 17.28 9.03 -15.33
C PHE A 165 16.00 8.20 -15.29
N PHE A 166 15.93 7.09 -16.03
CA PHE A 166 14.70 6.30 -16.16
C PHE A 166 14.34 5.51 -14.90
N THR A 167 15.32 5.10 -14.10
CA THR A 167 15.10 4.37 -12.82
C THR A 167 15.03 5.27 -11.59
N GLY A 168 15.01 6.60 -11.79
CA GLY A 168 14.93 7.60 -10.72
C GLY A 168 14.00 8.74 -11.10
N ILE A 169 14.55 9.74 -11.79
CA ILE A 169 13.88 11.00 -12.15
C ILE A 169 12.57 10.75 -12.93
N ALA A 170 12.58 9.84 -13.91
CA ALA A 170 11.40 9.54 -14.72
C ALA A 170 10.28 8.87 -13.91
N ILE A 171 10.61 8.08 -12.87
CA ILE A 171 9.63 7.44 -11.99
C ILE A 171 8.88 8.51 -11.17
N VAL A 172 9.58 9.55 -10.69
CA VAL A 172 8.96 10.71 -10.01
C VAL A 172 7.97 11.42 -10.94
N ILE A 173 8.38 11.65 -12.19
CA ILE A 173 7.53 12.27 -13.21
C ILE A 173 6.30 11.39 -13.48
N TYR A 174 6.49 10.10 -13.68
CA TYR A 174 5.42 9.15 -14.01
C TYR A 174 4.42 8.93 -12.87
N LEU A 175 4.89 8.61 -11.66
CA LEU A 175 4.02 8.25 -10.52
C LEU A 175 3.21 9.42 -9.98
N ASN A 176 3.65 10.66 -10.21
CA ASN A 176 2.99 11.89 -9.75
C ASN A 176 2.56 11.84 -8.27
N GLN A 177 3.48 11.40 -7.40
CA GLN A 177 3.20 11.15 -5.98
C GLN A 177 2.60 12.38 -5.28
N THR A 178 1.55 12.13 -4.51
CA THR A 178 0.85 13.09 -3.66
C THR A 178 1.59 13.25 -2.32
N PRO A 179 1.33 14.35 -1.57
CA PRO A 179 1.65 14.43 -0.14
C PRO A 179 1.10 13.24 0.65
N HIS A 180 1.65 12.99 1.83
CA HIS A 180 1.24 11.91 2.76
C HIS A 180 1.10 10.53 2.10
N GLN A 181 2.15 10.09 1.41
CA GLN A 181 2.32 8.68 1.09
C GLN A 181 2.16 7.82 2.37
N PRO A 182 1.61 6.60 2.29
CA PRO A 182 1.35 5.76 3.47
C PRO A 182 2.61 5.16 4.13
N ARG A 183 3.77 5.34 3.49
CA ARG A 183 5.11 4.96 3.95
C ARG A 183 6.16 5.61 3.05
N GLU A 184 7.41 5.61 3.47
CA GLU A 184 8.54 6.01 2.62
C GLU A 184 8.65 5.14 1.35
N ARG A 185 9.17 5.73 0.27
CA ARG A 185 9.18 5.17 -1.11
C ARG A 185 10.57 5.12 -1.74
N ASP A 186 11.62 5.16 -0.94
CA ASP A 186 13.03 5.06 -1.35
C ASP A 186 13.32 3.88 -2.31
N TYR A 187 12.76 2.71 -2.01
CA TYR A 187 12.88 1.49 -2.81
C TYR A 187 12.38 1.64 -4.26
N ALA A 188 11.51 2.62 -4.56
CA ALA A 188 11.05 2.89 -5.92
C ALA A 188 12.16 3.48 -6.82
N TYR A 189 13.27 3.92 -6.23
CA TYR A 189 14.40 4.57 -6.91
C TYR A 189 15.71 3.79 -6.79
N ALA A 190 15.68 2.57 -6.21
CA ALA A 190 16.88 1.76 -6.00
C ALA A 190 17.71 1.54 -7.28
N GLY A 191 17.07 1.51 -8.45
CA GLY A 191 17.76 1.43 -9.74
C GLY A 191 18.68 2.62 -10.04
N SER A 192 18.28 3.85 -9.68
CA SER A 192 19.13 5.02 -9.88
C SER A 192 20.25 5.09 -8.84
N PHE A 193 20.02 4.56 -7.63
CA PHE A 193 21.07 4.42 -6.63
C PHE A 193 22.14 3.43 -7.10
N TYR A 194 21.75 2.27 -7.65
CA TYR A 194 22.69 1.35 -8.29
C TYR A 194 23.44 1.98 -9.47
N ALA A 195 22.75 2.74 -10.34
CA ALA A 195 23.39 3.45 -11.45
C ALA A 195 24.45 4.46 -10.95
N PHE A 196 24.16 5.18 -9.86
CA PHE A 196 25.11 6.11 -9.25
C PHE A 196 26.30 5.38 -8.60
N SER A 197 26.09 4.21 -7.98
CA SER A 197 27.15 3.38 -7.43
C SER A 197 28.17 2.91 -8.49
N ILE A 198 27.78 2.78 -9.77
CA ILE A 198 28.75 2.53 -10.86
C ILE A 198 29.69 3.73 -11.02
N TRP A 199 29.18 4.97 -10.92
CA TRP A 199 30.04 6.15 -10.93
C TRP A 199 30.92 6.24 -9.67
N ILE A 200 30.49 5.75 -8.50
CA ILE A 200 31.37 5.65 -7.32
C ILE A 200 32.58 4.74 -7.63
N GLY A 201 32.35 3.56 -8.23
CA GLY A 201 33.42 2.67 -8.68
C GLY A 201 34.35 3.31 -9.74
N LEU A 202 33.77 4.05 -10.70
CA LEU A 202 34.54 4.81 -11.68
C LEU A 202 35.30 6.00 -11.04
N GLY A 203 34.85 6.50 -9.89
CA GLY A 203 35.55 7.48 -9.07
C GLY A 203 36.85 6.91 -8.49
N VAL A 204 36.81 5.67 -7.98
CA VAL A 204 38.03 4.94 -7.53
C VAL A 204 39.01 4.77 -8.69
N TYR A 205 38.51 4.36 -9.86
CA TYR A 205 39.34 4.24 -11.07
C TYR A 205 39.94 5.58 -11.51
N ALA A 206 39.17 6.68 -11.43
CA ALA A 206 39.65 8.02 -11.71
C ALA A 206 40.79 8.43 -10.76
N ILE A 207 40.67 8.17 -9.46
CA ILE A 207 41.75 8.45 -8.49
C ILE A 207 43.02 7.68 -8.88
N ALA A 208 42.90 6.39 -9.25
CA ALA A 208 44.05 5.59 -9.67
C ALA A 208 44.73 6.13 -10.94
N ASP A 209 43.95 6.54 -11.95
CA ASP A 209 44.44 7.13 -13.20
C ASP A 209 45.14 8.49 -12.99
N TYR A 210 44.66 9.31 -12.05
CA TYR A 210 45.33 10.57 -11.69
C TYR A 210 46.58 10.34 -10.81
N LEU A 211 46.54 9.44 -9.82
CA LEU A 211 47.70 9.10 -9.00
C LEU A 211 48.83 8.48 -9.83
N ASN A 212 48.51 7.70 -10.86
CA ASN A 212 49.48 7.10 -11.78
C ASN A 212 50.33 8.11 -12.59
N LYS A 213 50.02 9.41 -12.49
CA LYS A 213 50.85 10.49 -13.06
C LYS A 213 52.02 10.89 -12.16
N ILE A 214 52.01 10.45 -10.90
CA ILE A 214 52.95 10.85 -9.83
C ILE A 214 53.57 9.61 -9.17
N LEU A 215 52.80 8.53 -9.01
CA LEU A 215 53.19 7.30 -8.33
C LEU A 215 53.17 6.08 -9.27
N PRO A 216 53.99 5.04 -9.03
CA PRO A 216 53.98 3.81 -9.84
C PRO A 216 52.60 3.15 -9.89
N TYR A 217 52.20 2.65 -11.06
CA TYR A 217 50.87 2.08 -11.33
C TYR A 217 50.33 1.15 -10.24
N ARG A 218 51.14 0.17 -9.79
CA ARG A 218 50.72 -0.78 -8.74
C ARG A 218 50.39 -0.09 -7.41
N LEU A 219 51.14 0.95 -7.04
CA LEU A 219 50.91 1.72 -5.83
C LEU A 219 49.66 2.62 -5.98
N SER A 220 49.53 3.29 -7.12
CA SER A 220 48.36 4.14 -7.46
C SER A 220 47.04 3.36 -7.40
N VAL A 221 47.02 2.16 -7.99
CA VAL A 221 45.86 1.25 -7.95
C VAL A 221 45.61 0.75 -6.53
N GLY A 222 46.65 0.28 -5.82
CA GLY A 222 46.52 -0.23 -4.44
C GLY A 222 45.98 0.81 -3.47
N ILE A 223 46.53 2.04 -3.49
CA ILE A 223 46.06 3.17 -2.67
C ILE A 223 44.60 3.50 -2.98
N SER A 224 44.24 3.59 -4.26
CA SER A 224 42.88 3.98 -4.65
C SER A 224 41.84 2.94 -4.24
N ILE A 225 42.14 1.65 -4.44
CA ILE A 225 41.23 0.56 -4.01
C ILE A 225 41.09 0.56 -2.48
N LEU A 226 42.20 0.66 -1.74
CA LEU A 226 42.17 0.65 -0.28
C LEU A 226 41.40 1.86 0.28
N ALA A 227 41.73 3.07 -0.18
CA ALA A 227 41.05 4.29 0.24
C ALA A 227 39.56 4.27 -0.17
N GLY A 228 39.27 3.88 -1.41
CA GLY A 228 37.90 3.76 -1.91
C GLY A 228 37.06 2.75 -1.12
N PHE A 229 37.65 1.63 -0.70
CA PHE A 229 36.99 0.63 0.14
C PHE A 229 36.79 1.11 1.58
N VAL A 230 37.81 1.72 2.20
CA VAL A 230 37.76 2.18 3.59
C VAL A 230 36.80 3.35 3.76
N PHE A 231 36.88 4.37 2.91
CA PHE A 231 36.11 5.61 3.05
C PHE A 231 34.67 5.53 2.52
N VAL A 232 34.28 4.47 1.81
CA VAL A 232 32.90 4.30 1.33
C VAL A 232 32.28 2.97 1.81
N PRO A 233 32.53 1.77 1.21
CA PRO A 233 31.93 0.52 1.69
C PRO A 233 32.12 0.21 3.19
N LEU A 234 33.34 0.35 3.72
CA LEU A 234 33.63 -0.04 5.10
C LEU A 234 32.99 0.91 6.10
N MET A 235 33.10 2.24 5.87
CA MET A 235 32.40 3.24 6.67
C MET A 235 30.88 3.02 6.65
N MET A 236 30.28 2.83 5.47
CA MET A 236 28.84 2.55 5.37
C MET A 236 28.46 1.26 6.12
N ALA A 237 29.28 0.21 6.06
CA ALA A 237 29.04 -1.04 6.79
C ALA A 237 29.17 -0.90 8.32
N PHE A 238 29.94 0.06 8.81
CA PHE A 238 29.99 0.39 10.25
C PHE A 238 28.78 1.22 10.69
N GLU A 239 28.44 2.28 9.94
CA GLU A 239 27.31 3.18 10.25
C GLU A 239 25.96 2.44 10.19
N ASN A 240 25.75 1.57 9.19
CA ASN A 240 24.47 0.88 8.95
C ASN A 240 24.34 -0.46 9.70
N ARG A 241 25.19 -0.75 10.69
CA ARG A 241 25.24 -2.12 11.25
C ARG A 241 24.02 -2.44 12.11
N ASP A 242 23.58 -1.50 12.93
CA ASP A 242 22.52 -1.67 13.93
C ASP A 242 21.12 -1.43 13.34
N ASP A 243 20.96 -0.52 12.38
CA ASP A 243 19.68 -0.31 11.69
C ASP A 243 19.33 -1.40 10.65
N HIS A 244 20.34 -2.06 10.05
CA HIS A 244 20.15 -3.18 9.14
C HIS A 244 20.10 -4.56 9.81
N ASP A 245 20.49 -4.69 11.09
CA ASP A 245 20.25 -5.95 11.82
C ASP A 245 18.74 -6.18 12.04
N ARG A 246 18.28 -7.35 11.61
CA ARG A 246 16.89 -7.82 11.73
C ARG A 246 16.76 -9.15 12.45
N SER A 247 17.86 -9.69 12.98
CA SER A 247 17.92 -11.01 13.63
C SER A 247 16.92 -11.19 14.77
N GLY A 248 16.61 -10.13 15.52
CA GLY A 248 15.61 -10.13 16.60
C GLY A 248 14.18 -9.69 16.21
N ARG A 249 13.87 -9.44 14.93
CA ARG A 249 12.59 -8.82 14.51
C ARG A 249 11.48 -9.86 14.22
N TYR A 250 10.95 -10.47 15.27
CA TYR A 250 9.91 -11.51 15.16
C TYR A 250 8.46 -11.01 15.10
N THR A 251 8.20 -9.72 15.37
CA THR A 251 6.85 -9.16 15.58
C THR A 251 5.80 -9.60 14.56
N ALA A 252 6.09 -9.53 13.26
CA ALA A 252 5.14 -9.91 12.20
C ALA A 252 4.81 -11.42 12.23
N ARG A 253 5.83 -12.26 12.43
CA ARG A 253 5.74 -13.72 12.45
C ARG A 253 5.03 -14.21 13.71
N ASP A 254 5.36 -13.65 14.86
CA ASP A 254 4.71 -14.02 16.13
C ASP A 254 3.27 -13.50 16.20
N PHE A 255 2.99 -12.31 15.66
CA PHE A 255 1.62 -11.79 15.50
C PHE A 255 0.76 -12.72 14.62
N ALA A 256 1.30 -13.15 13.48
CA ALA A 256 0.65 -14.13 12.61
C ALA A 256 0.41 -15.47 13.31
N SER A 257 1.43 -16.02 13.98
CA SER A 257 1.31 -17.25 14.76
C SER A 257 0.23 -17.15 15.83
N ASN A 258 0.17 -16.02 16.57
CA ASN A 258 -0.83 -15.78 17.61
C ASN A 258 -2.25 -15.72 17.04
N TYR A 259 -2.48 -15.03 15.91
CA TYR A 259 -3.80 -15.04 15.26
C TYR A 259 -4.23 -16.43 14.80
N LEU A 260 -3.35 -17.15 14.11
CA LEU A 260 -3.65 -18.49 13.61
C LEU A 260 -3.95 -19.47 14.75
N ASN A 261 -3.14 -19.44 15.82
CA ASN A 261 -3.35 -20.29 16.99
C ASN A 261 -4.57 -19.87 17.84
N SER A 262 -5.03 -18.62 17.73
CA SER A 262 -6.26 -18.13 18.36
C SER A 262 -7.54 -18.53 17.62
N CYS A 263 -7.42 -19.09 16.41
CA CYS A 263 -8.56 -19.61 15.65
C CYS A 263 -8.85 -21.07 16.03
N THR A 264 -10.12 -21.45 16.15
CA THR A 264 -10.53 -22.86 16.25
C THR A 264 -10.18 -23.66 14.98
N PRO A 265 -10.17 -25.01 15.01
CA PRO A 265 -9.80 -25.82 13.84
C PRO A 265 -10.66 -25.57 12.59
N ASN A 266 -10.02 -25.61 11.41
CA ASN A 266 -10.65 -25.40 10.09
C ASN A 266 -11.39 -24.05 9.92
N ALA A 267 -11.11 -23.07 10.78
CA ALA A 267 -11.72 -21.75 10.75
C ALA A 267 -11.44 -20.97 9.45
N ILE A 268 -12.22 -19.93 9.20
CA ILE A 268 -12.00 -18.90 8.18
C ILE A 268 -11.64 -17.60 8.91
N LEU A 269 -10.47 -17.04 8.62
CA LEU A 269 -9.97 -15.78 9.17
C LEU A 269 -9.96 -14.70 8.08
N PHE A 270 -10.82 -13.70 8.21
CA PHE A 270 -10.84 -12.53 7.33
C PHE A 270 -9.78 -11.51 7.73
N THR A 271 -9.06 -11.01 6.74
CA THR A 271 -8.01 -9.99 6.84
C THR A 271 -8.26 -8.87 5.84
N ASN A 272 -7.57 -7.74 5.98
CA ASN A 272 -7.73 -6.62 5.06
C ASN A 272 -6.41 -5.93 4.70
N GLY A 273 -5.85 -6.37 3.56
CA GLY A 273 -4.66 -5.80 2.95
C GLY A 273 -3.38 -6.59 3.23
N ASP A 274 -2.24 -5.97 2.94
CA ASP A 274 -0.96 -6.67 2.88
C ASP A 274 -0.34 -6.92 4.26
N ASN A 275 -0.52 -5.98 5.20
CA ASN A 275 0.19 -5.96 6.49
C ASN A 275 -0.27 -7.03 7.49
N ASP A 276 -1.51 -7.49 7.42
CA ASP A 276 -2.05 -8.58 8.24
C ASP A 276 -2.01 -9.92 7.48
N THR A 277 -2.37 -9.92 6.20
CA THR A 277 -2.43 -11.14 5.37
C THR A 277 -1.06 -11.76 5.10
N PHE A 278 -0.04 -10.99 4.69
CA PHE A 278 1.23 -11.58 4.25
C PHE A 278 2.01 -12.26 5.38
N PRO A 279 2.06 -11.74 6.62
CA PRO A 279 2.64 -12.47 7.74
C PRO A 279 1.92 -13.79 8.04
N LEU A 280 0.59 -13.83 7.90
CA LEU A 280 -0.21 -15.04 8.08
C LEU A 280 0.12 -16.09 7.00
N TRP A 281 0.16 -15.68 5.73
CA TRP A 281 0.57 -16.58 4.65
C TRP A 281 2.01 -17.07 4.84
N TYR A 282 2.96 -16.22 5.22
CA TYR A 282 4.32 -16.66 5.55
C TYR A 282 4.33 -17.75 6.65
N ALA A 283 3.56 -17.55 7.73
CA ALA A 283 3.48 -18.50 8.83
C ALA A 283 2.87 -19.86 8.40
N GLN A 284 1.95 -19.87 7.43
CA GLN A 284 1.37 -21.12 6.89
C GLN A 284 2.28 -21.78 5.85
N GLU A 285 2.77 -21.02 4.87
CA GLU A 285 3.52 -21.50 3.69
C GLU A 285 4.96 -21.91 4.02
N VAL A 286 5.62 -21.24 4.98
CA VAL A 286 7.04 -21.45 5.31
C VAL A 286 7.21 -22.14 6.67
N GLU A 287 6.49 -21.69 7.70
CA GLU A 287 6.63 -22.21 9.06
C GLU A 287 5.63 -23.35 9.36
N GLY A 288 4.69 -23.66 8.45
CA GLY A 288 3.73 -24.76 8.59
C GLY A 288 2.69 -24.58 9.69
N ILE A 289 2.52 -23.37 10.23
CA ILE A 289 1.67 -23.09 11.38
C ILE A 289 0.20 -23.08 10.95
N ARG A 290 -0.63 -23.97 11.53
CA ARG A 290 -2.10 -23.94 11.39
C ARG A 290 -2.60 -23.82 9.95
N THR A 291 -2.11 -24.71 9.10
CA THR A 291 -2.48 -24.82 7.68
C THR A 291 -3.93 -25.33 7.46
N ASP A 292 -4.67 -25.59 8.54
CA ASP A 292 -6.13 -25.82 8.55
C ASP A 292 -6.95 -24.53 8.46
N VAL A 293 -6.43 -23.40 8.97
CA VAL A 293 -7.15 -22.12 8.97
C VAL A 293 -7.11 -21.50 7.57
N ARG A 294 -8.26 -21.06 7.04
CA ARG A 294 -8.30 -20.34 5.76
C ARG A 294 -8.18 -18.84 5.98
N VAL A 295 -7.04 -18.26 5.59
CA VAL A 295 -6.85 -16.80 5.58
C VAL A 295 -7.45 -16.21 4.30
N VAL A 296 -8.41 -15.29 4.44
CA VAL A 296 -9.14 -14.67 3.33
C VAL A 296 -8.99 -13.14 3.36
N ASN A 297 -8.23 -12.59 2.41
CA ASN A 297 -8.05 -11.15 2.29
C ASN A 297 -9.24 -10.51 1.56
N LEU A 298 -10.03 -9.71 2.29
CA LEU A 298 -11.21 -9.04 1.78
C LEU A 298 -10.90 -8.08 0.62
N SER A 299 -9.71 -7.46 0.61
CA SER A 299 -9.25 -6.59 -0.48
C SER A 299 -9.02 -7.35 -1.80
N TYR A 300 -8.80 -8.66 -1.75
CA TYR A 300 -8.63 -9.50 -2.96
C TYR A 300 -9.89 -10.28 -3.31
N LEU A 301 -10.90 -10.36 -2.41
CA LEU A 301 -12.13 -11.14 -2.59
C LEU A 301 -13.10 -10.61 -3.65
N GLY A 302 -12.76 -9.50 -4.33
CA GLY A 302 -13.39 -9.07 -5.59
C GLY A 302 -12.76 -9.66 -6.86
N GLY A 303 -11.59 -10.32 -6.76
CA GLY A 303 -10.92 -10.96 -7.90
C GLY A 303 -11.47 -12.36 -8.16
N ASP A 304 -11.91 -12.64 -9.39
CA ASP A 304 -12.39 -13.97 -9.79
C ASP A 304 -11.32 -15.07 -9.64
N TRP A 305 -10.07 -14.74 -9.94
CA TRP A 305 -8.88 -15.57 -9.66
C TRP A 305 -8.71 -15.90 -8.17
N TYR A 306 -9.04 -14.98 -7.26
CA TYR A 306 -8.89 -15.19 -5.82
C TYR A 306 -10.06 -15.99 -5.25
N ILE A 307 -11.28 -15.73 -5.74
CA ILE A 307 -12.46 -16.55 -5.43
C ILE A 307 -12.22 -18.01 -5.87
N ASP A 308 -11.64 -18.24 -7.05
CA ASP A 308 -11.24 -19.58 -7.51
C ASP A 308 -10.20 -20.24 -6.57
N GLN A 309 -9.20 -19.50 -6.09
CA GLN A 309 -8.24 -20.01 -5.09
C GLN A 309 -8.91 -20.39 -3.76
N MET A 310 -9.88 -19.59 -3.29
CA MET A 310 -10.62 -19.88 -2.06
C MET A 310 -11.59 -21.06 -2.22
N ARG A 311 -12.02 -21.37 -3.45
CA ARG A 311 -12.81 -22.57 -3.78
C ARG A 311 -11.96 -23.85 -3.88
N ALA A 312 -10.63 -23.76 -3.89
CA ALA A 312 -9.74 -24.90 -3.85
C ALA A 312 -9.37 -25.29 -2.40
N LYS A 313 -9.22 -26.58 -2.14
CA LYS A 313 -8.54 -27.06 -0.92
C LYS A 313 -7.08 -26.61 -0.97
N ALA A 314 -6.57 -26.07 0.14
CA ALA A 314 -5.19 -25.63 0.27
C ALA A 314 -4.67 -26.19 1.59
N TYR A 315 -3.62 -27.01 1.52
CA TYR A 315 -3.13 -27.81 2.65
C TYR A 315 -4.27 -28.58 3.33
N GLU A 316 -4.36 -28.52 4.66
CA GLU A 316 -5.44 -29.15 5.42
C GLU A 316 -6.75 -28.35 5.36
N SER A 317 -6.69 -27.06 5.04
CA SER A 317 -7.84 -26.16 5.00
C SER A 317 -8.80 -26.47 3.86
N ASP A 318 -10.03 -26.85 4.20
CA ASP A 318 -11.06 -27.17 3.21
C ASP A 318 -11.45 -25.96 2.32
N PRO A 319 -12.13 -26.18 1.19
CA PRO A 319 -12.71 -25.12 0.39
C PRO A 319 -13.62 -24.18 1.19
N VAL A 320 -13.66 -22.91 0.77
CA VAL A 320 -14.63 -21.94 1.28
C VAL A 320 -16.01 -22.22 0.66
N PRO A 321 -17.10 -22.29 1.44
CA PRO A 321 -18.40 -22.82 1.00
C PRO A 321 -19.24 -21.80 0.19
N PHE A 322 -18.67 -21.24 -0.89
CA PHE A 322 -19.39 -20.34 -1.79
C PHE A 322 -20.38 -21.10 -2.68
N SER A 323 -21.64 -20.66 -2.77
CA SER A 323 -22.62 -21.25 -3.68
C SER A 323 -22.53 -20.71 -5.11
N LEU A 324 -22.10 -19.44 -5.27
CA LEU A 324 -22.02 -18.79 -6.57
C LEU A 324 -21.03 -19.51 -7.50
N LYS A 325 -21.49 -19.93 -8.68
CA LYS A 325 -20.65 -20.52 -9.73
C LYS A 325 -19.82 -19.46 -10.44
N LYS A 326 -18.74 -19.88 -11.13
CA LYS A 326 -17.77 -18.99 -11.76
C LYS A 326 -18.40 -17.94 -12.68
N GLU A 327 -19.40 -18.32 -13.45
CA GLU A 327 -20.13 -17.43 -14.38
C GLU A 327 -20.86 -16.28 -13.66
N LYS A 328 -21.03 -16.35 -12.33
CA LYS A 328 -21.68 -15.34 -11.50
C LYS A 328 -20.72 -14.33 -10.90
N TYR A 329 -19.41 -14.65 -10.83
CA TYR A 329 -18.38 -13.79 -10.22
C TYR A 329 -17.17 -13.47 -11.12
N ILE A 330 -17.11 -13.94 -12.37
CA ILE A 330 -16.09 -13.47 -13.33
C ILE A 330 -16.01 -11.93 -13.40
N GLN A 331 -14.83 -11.39 -13.75
CA GLN A 331 -14.64 -9.96 -13.96
C GLN A 331 -15.73 -9.36 -14.88
N GLY A 332 -16.28 -8.20 -14.52
CA GLY A 332 -17.38 -7.56 -15.24
C GLY A 332 -18.79 -8.06 -14.85
N THR A 333 -18.91 -9.15 -14.10
CA THR A 333 -20.19 -9.70 -13.62
C THR A 333 -20.33 -9.50 -12.13
N ARG A 334 -21.38 -8.78 -11.68
CA ARG A 334 -21.66 -8.49 -10.26
C ARG A 334 -20.48 -7.85 -9.51
N ASP A 335 -19.67 -7.03 -10.19
CA ASP A 335 -18.63 -6.21 -9.55
C ASP A 335 -19.25 -5.21 -8.55
N ILE A 336 -20.45 -4.73 -8.85
CA ILE A 336 -21.32 -3.91 -7.99
C ILE A 336 -22.75 -4.46 -8.09
N VAL A 337 -23.42 -4.61 -6.95
CA VAL A 337 -24.85 -4.91 -6.80
C VAL A 337 -25.51 -3.75 -6.05
N LEU A 338 -26.66 -3.29 -6.54
CA LEU A 338 -27.38 -2.14 -5.95
C LEU A 338 -28.39 -2.59 -4.87
N PHE A 339 -28.85 -1.67 -4.03
CA PHE A 339 -30.16 -1.83 -3.38
C PHE A 339 -31.26 -1.19 -4.22
N ASN A 340 -32.43 -1.82 -4.24
CA ASN A 340 -33.66 -1.26 -4.80
C ASN A 340 -34.82 -1.81 -3.97
N GLU A 341 -35.14 -1.10 -2.89
CA GLU A 341 -36.04 -1.54 -1.84
C GLU A 341 -37.48 -1.67 -2.36
N LYS A 342 -37.94 -2.92 -2.46
CA LYS A 342 -39.26 -3.31 -2.99
C LYS A 342 -40.08 -4.15 -2.02
N ILE A 343 -39.43 -4.63 -0.96
CA ILE A 343 -40.01 -5.44 0.11
C ILE A 343 -39.49 -4.88 1.44
N ASP A 344 -40.33 -4.88 2.48
CA ASP A 344 -39.96 -4.45 3.83
C ASP A 344 -39.92 -5.65 4.79
N GLY A 345 -39.13 -5.53 5.85
CA GLY A 345 -38.80 -6.60 6.78
C GLY A 345 -37.51 -7.33 6.44
N TYR A 346 -37.16 -8.27 7.32
CA TYR A 346 -35.95 -9.08 7.23
C TYR A 346 -36.18 -10.36 6.41
N TYR A 347 -35.32 -10.63 5.44
CA TYR A 347 -35.42 -11.79 4.55
C TYR A 347 -34.20 -12.70 4.65
N ASP A 348 -34.41 -14.00 4.41
CA ASP A 348 -33.35 -15.01 4.49
C ASP A 348 -32.23 -14.72 3.49
N LEU A 349 -30.98 -14.64 3.98
CA LEU A 349 -29.85 -14.24 3.15
C LEU A 349 -29.63 -15.19 1.98
N LYS A 350 -29.95 -16.48 2.12
CA LYS A 350 -29.77 -17.45 1.03
C LYS A 350 -30.75 -17.20 -0.12
N GLU A 351 -32.01 -16.92 0.19
CA GLU A 351 -33.00 -16.52 -0.81
C GLU A 351 -32.61 -15.21 -1.53
N LEU A 352 -32.01 -14.26 -0.79
CA LEU A 352 -31.50 -13.01 -1.34
C LEU A 352 -30.26 -13.21 -2.25
N ILE A 353 -29.36 -14.11 -1.90
CA ILE A 353 -28.21 -14.50 -2.75
C ILE A 353 -28.70 -15.20 -4.02
N ASP A 354 -29.66 -16.13 -3.93
CA ASP A 354 -30.27 -16.79 -5.09
C ASP A 354 -31.00 -15.79 -6.01
N PHE A 355 -31.67 -14.77 -5.43
CA PHE A 355 -32.27 -13.67 -6.17
C PHE A 355 -31.22 -12.89 -6.99
N VAL A 356 -30.12 -12.48 -6.35
CA VAL A 356 -29.01 -11.77 -7.02
C VAL A 356 -28.29 -12.66 -8.04
N ALA A 357 -28.17 -13.96 -7.77
CA ALA A 357 -27.57 -14.94 -8.68
C ALA A 357 -28.41 -15.19 -9.95
N SER A 358 -29.71 -14.86 -9.93
CA SER A 358 -30.60 -15.04 -11.07
C SER A 358 -30.24 -14.14 -12.26
N ASP A 359 -30.28 -14.69 -13.48
CA ASP A 359 -30.10 -13.92 -14.72
C ASP A 359 -31.41 -13.33 -15.26
N SER A 360 -32.52 -13.54 -14.53
CA SER A 360 -33.84 -13.03 -14.89
C SER A 360 -33.85 -11.51 -15.06
N ARG A 361 -34.62 -11.01 -16.04
CA ARG A 361 -34.82 -9.55 -16.19
C ARG A 361 -35.50 -8.91 -14.97
N LYS A 362 -36.21 -9.71 -14.15
CA LYS A 362 -36.92 -9.23 -12.95
C LYS A 362 -35.98 -8.93 -11.77
N THR A 363 -34.82 -9.57 -11.69
CA THR A 363 -33.81 -9.41 -10.63
C THR A 363 -32.77 -8.33 -10.95
N LYS A 364 -33.00 -7.55 -12.01
CA LYS A 364 -32.11 -6.48 -12.49
C LYS A 364 -32.80 -5.12 -12.52
N THR A 365 -32.03 -4.06 -12.29
CA THR A 365 -32.49 -2.67 -12.25
C THR A 365 -31.68 -1.80 -13.22
N ARG A 366 -32.13 -0.56 -13.49
CA ARG A 366 -31.36 0.39 -14.30
C ARG A 366 -30.14 0.88 -13.51
N SER A 367 -28.99 0.93 -14.18
CA SER A 367 -27.74 1.46 -13.64
C SER A 367 -27.84 2.98 -13.51
N PRO A 368 -27.49 3.57 -12.36
CA PRO A 368 -27.32 5.02 -12.24
C PRO A 368 -26.03 5.49 -12.92
N PHE A 369 -25.09 4.59 -13.22
CA PHE A 369 -23.76 4.92 -13.73
C PHE A 369 -23.69 4.93 -15.27
N ALA A 370 -24.46 4.06 -15.94
CA ALA A 370 -24.43 3.94 -17.41
C ALA A 370 -25.83 3.78 -18.02
N ARG A 371 -26.16 4.63 -19.01
CA ARG A 371 -27.46 4.60 -19.69
C ARG A 371 -27.64 3.30 -20.49
N GLY A 372 -28.66 2.50 -20.14
CA GLY A 372 -29.05 1.27 -20.85
C GLY A 372 -28.61 -0.03 -20.15
N GLU A 373 -27.69 0.07 -19.20
CA GLU A 373 -27.41 -0.90 -18.15
C GLU A 373 -28.48 -0.75 -17.05
N LEU A 374 -28.96 -1.72 -16.26
CA LEU A 374 -28.79 -3.18 -16.18
C LEU A 374 -27.66 -3.72 -15.31
N LEU A 375 -27.87 -3.53 -13.99
CA LEU A 375 -27.15 -4.16 -12.88
C LEU A 375 -28.11 -5.05 -12.07
N ASP A 376 -27.55 -6.02 -11.35
CA ASP A 376 -28.25 -6.82 -10.34
C ASP A 376 -28.55 -5.99 -9.07
N PHE A 377 -29.57 -6.38 -8.30
CA PHE A 377 -29.94 -5.67 -7.07
C PHE A 377 -30.43 -6.58 -5.94
N PHE A 378 -30.25 -6.15 -4.69
CA PHE A 378 -30.94 -6.68 -3.52
C PHE A 378 -32.28 -5.93 -3.28
N PRO A 379 -33.41 -6.64 -3.07
CA PRO A 379 -34.74 -6.03 -2.91
C PRO A 379 -35.01 -5.41 -1.54
N THR A 380 -34.08 -5.55 -0.59
CA THR A 380 -34.09 -5.02 0.79
C THR A 380 -32.64 -4.95 1.30
N LYS A 381 -32.35 -4.08 2.28
CA LYS A 381 -31.08 -4.08 3.05
C LYS A 381 -31.10 -4.98 4.28
N LYS A 382 -32.28 -5.47 4.69
CA LYS A 382 -32.52 -6.15 5.96
C LYS A 382 -32.35 -7.66 5.80
N PHE A 383 -31.25 -8.19 6.29
CA PHE A 383 -30.82 -9.58 6.11
C PHE A 383 -31.05 -10.43 7.35
N LEU A 384 -31.39 -11.70 7.13
CA LEU A 384 -31.67 -12.70 8.17
C LEU A 384 -30.88 -13.97 7.93
N ILE A 385 -30.28 -14.53 8.98
CA ILE A 385 -29.76 -15.91 9.00
C ILE A 385 -30.42 -16.63 10.16
N LYS A 386 -31.06 -17.78 9.91
CA LYS A 386 -31.54 -18.70 10.96
C LYS A 386 -30.37 -19.54 11.44
N ILE A 387 -30.31 -19.78 12.75
CA ILE A 387 -29.22 -20.51 13.38
C ILE A 387 -29.76 -21.81 13.95
N ASP A 388 -29.23 -22.93 13.47
CA ASP A 388 -29.41 -24.23 14.12
C ASP A 388 -28.42 -24.33 15.29
N SER A 389 -28.90 -24.07 16.50
CA SER A 389 -28.08 -24.15 17.72
C SER A 389 -27.53 -25.56 17.98
N ALA A 390 -28.19 -26.63 17.51
CA ALA A 390 -27.68 -27.99 17.63
C ALA A 390 -26.50 -28.21 16.67
N ASN A 391 -26.59 -27.71 15.42
CA ASN A 391 -25.46 -27.76 14.50
C ASN A 391 -24.25 -26.96 15.01
N VAL A 392 -24.46 -25.74 15.51
CA VAL A 392 -23.39 -24.88 16.07
C VAL A 392 -22.68 -25.55 17.26
N MET A 393 -23.42 -26.28 18.11
CA MET A 393 -22.82 -27.05 19.20
C MET A 393 -22.07 -28.30 18.72
N ASN A 394 -22.62 -29.00 17.72
CA ASN A 394 -21.98 -30.20 17.14
C ASN A 394 -20.67 -29.89 16.39
N THR A 395 -20.52 -28.69 15.82
CA THR A 395 -19.29 -28.29 15.13
C THR A 395 -18.16 -27.88 16.07
N GLY A 396 -18.44 -27.73 17.37
CA GLY A 396 -17.44 -27.28 18.36
C GLY A 396 -17.02 -25.82 18.21
N THR A 397 -17.66 -25.06 17.32
CA THR A 397 -17.37 -23.64 17.04
C THR A 397 -17.50 -22.75 18.29
N ILE A 398 -18.43 -23.09 19.20
CA ILE A 398 -18.71 -22.33 20.42
C ILE A 398 -18.46 -23.20 21.66
N PRO A 399 -17.63 -22.74 22.64
CA PRO A 399 -17.44 -23.44 23.89
C PRO A 399 -18.76 -23.65 24.67
N VAL A 400 -18.93 -24.82 25.29
CA VAL A 400 -20.18 -25.20 26.01
C VAL A 400 -20.65 -24.14 27.02
N ARG A 401 -19.72 -23.42 27.68
CA ARG A 401 -20.02 -22.31 28.61
C ARG A 401 -20.80 -21.14 27.98
N LEU A 402 -20.76 -21.01 26.65
CA LEU A 402 -21.43 -19.97 25.86
C LEU A 402 -22.67 -20.49 25.09
N ALA A 403 -23.05 -21.76 25.25
CA ALA A 403 -24.19 -22.35 24.54
C ALA A 403 -25.51 -21.59 24.76
N GLY A 404 -25.69 -20.98 25.93
CA GLY A 404 -26.85 -20.13 26.25
C GLY A 404 -26.90 -18.79 25.50
N ASN A 405 -25.79 -18.37 24.88
CA ASN A 405 -25.69 -17.13 24.11
C ASN A 405 -25.96 -17.34 22.61
N ILE A 406 -26.21 -18.58 22.17
CA ILE A 406 -26.49 -18.87 20.76
C ILE A 406 -27.86 -18.30 20.40
N LEU A 407 -27.85 -17.29 19.53
CA LEU A 407 -29.07 -16.68 18.99
C LEU A 407 -29.81 -17.69 18.09
N LYS A 408 -31.13 -17.58 18.03
CA LYS A 408 -31.97 -18.37 17.09
C LYS A 408 -31.92 -17.83 15.66
N GLU A 409 -31.65 -16.53 15.54
CA GLU A 409 -31.59 -15.79 14.29
C GLU A 409 -30.63 -14.60 14.45
N MET A 410 -29.89 -14.28 13.39
CA MET A 410 -29.18 -13.01 13.24
C MET A 410 -29.96 -12.13 12.27
N LYS A 411 -30.17 -10.87 12.65
CA LYS A 411 -30.89 -9.85 11.88
C LYS A 411 -30.05 -8.57 11.83
N TRP A 412 -29.72 -8.09 10.65
CA TRP A 412 -28.96 -6.85 10.49
C TRP A 412 -29.39 -6.10 9.23
N GLU A 413 -29.02 -4.83 9.16
CA GLU A 413 -29.23 -4.00 7.99
C GLU A 413 -27.87 -3.68 7.37
N TYR A 414 -27.75 -3.85 6.05
CA TYR A 414 -26.51 -3.57 5.33
C TYR A 414 -26.27 -2.05 5.22
N PRO A 415 -25.12 -1.52 5.68
CA PRO A 415 -24.96 -0.08 5.94
C PRO A 415 -24.68 0.78 4.69
N SER A 416 -24.42 0.18 3.53
CA SER A 416 -24.05 0.89 2.28
C SER A 416 -25.14 0.78 1.20
N GLU A 417 -25.22 1.76 0.30
CA GLU A 417 -26.11 1.74 -0.88
C GLU A 417 -25.66 0.76 -1.98
N LEU A 418 -24.42 0.26 -1.88
CA LEU A 418 -23.78 -0.61 -2.85
C LEU A 418 -23.15 -1.80 -2.12
N VAL A 419 -23.34 -3.00 -2.67
CA VAL A 419 -22.61 -4.22 -2.29
C VAL A 419 -21.55 -4.47 -3.36
N TYR A 420 -20.27 -4.42 -2.99
CA TYR A 420 -19.19 -4.79 -3.91
C TYR A 420 -19.01 -6.31 -3.95
N LYS A 421 -18.35 -6.83 -4.98
CA LYS A 421 -18.18 -8.29 -5.15
C LYS A 421 -17.54 -8.99 -3.94
N ASN A 422 -16.55 -8.36 -3.29
CA ASN A 422 -15.95 -8.89 -2.07
C ASN A 422 -16.99 -9.10 -0.97
N ASP A 423 -17.85 -8.11 -0.71
CA ASP A 423 -18.92 -8.19 0.28
C ASP A 423 -19.98 -9.23 -0.12
N LEU A 424 -20.36 -9.27 -1.41
CA LEU A 424 -21.26 -10.27 -1.97
C LEU A 424 -20.76 -11.70 -1.74
N MET A 425 -19.46 -11.95 -1.89
CA MET A 425 -18.88 -13.27 -1.62
C MET A 425 -18.86 -13.61 -0.12
N VAL A 426 -18.64 -12.64 0.78
CA VAL A 426 -18.79 -12.92 2.22
C VAL A 426 -20.25 -13.22 2.58
N LEU A 427 -21.21 -12.51 2.00
CA LEU A 427 -22.64 -12.80 2.17
C LEU A 427 -23.02 -14.19 1.62
N ASP A 428 -22.52 -14.60 0.45
CA ASP A 428 -22.69 -15.95 -0.11
C ASP A 428 -22.11 -17.04 0.81
N LEU A 429 -20.93 -16.79 1.40
CA LEU A 429 -20.32 -17.67 2.41
C LEU A 429 -21.19 -17.78 3.66
N LEU A 430 -21.65 -16.65 4.22
CA LEU A 430 -22.49 -16.63 5.42
C LEU A 430 -23.81 -17.39 5.19
N ALA A 431 -24.41 -17.26 4.00
CA ALA A 431 -25.63 -17.97 3.61
C ALA A 431 -25.47 -19.50 3.44
N ASN A 432 -24.25 -20.01 3.33
CA ASN A 432 -23.98 -21.43 3.01
C ASN A 432 -23.06 -22.15 4.00
N ASN A 433 -22.37 -21.42 4.89
CA ASN A 433 -21.47 -21.99 5.88
C ASN A 433 -22.20 -22.78 6.99
N ASN A 434 -23.42 -22.38 7.38
CA ASN A 434 -24.21 -22.99 8.46
C ASN A 434 -23.46 -23.16 9.81
N TRP A 435 -22.43 -22.34 10.06
CA TRP A 435 -21.50 -22.48 11.19
C TRP A 435 -20.73 -23.81 11.25
N ASN A 436 -20.58 -24.49 10.10
CA ASN A 436 -19.72 -25.65 9.94
C ASN A 436 -18.24 -25.29 10.02
N ARG A 437 -17.87 -24.08 9.56
CA ARG A 437 -16.55 -23.50 9.77
C ARG A 437 -16.67 -22.27 10.67
N PRO A 438 -15.89 -22.18 11.77
CA PRO A 438 -15.77 -20.97 12.57
C PRO A 438 -15.34 -19.76 11.72
N ILE A 439 -15.84 -18.57 12.03
CA ILE A 439 -15.50 -17.33 11.31
C ILE A 439 -14.85 -16.35 12.28
N TYR A 440 -13.68 -15.83 11.90
CA TYR A 440 -12.91 -14.83 12.62
C TYR A 440 -12.61 -13.64 11.71
N ILE A 441 -12.43 -12.46 12.31
CA ILE A 441 -12.09 -11.21 11.63
C ILE A 441 -10.90 -10.61 12.38
N ALA A 442 -9.81 -10.32 11.68
CA ALA A 442 -8.63 -9.68 12.26
C ALA A 442 -8.97 -8.25 12.73
N ILE A 443 -8.39 -7.78 13.85
CA ILE A 443 -8.66 -6.45 14.42
C ILE A 443 -8.20 -5.28 13.51
N THR A 444 -7.40 -5.61 12.50
CA THR A 444 -6.91 -4.73 11.42
C THR A 444 -7.94 -4.48 10.32
N VAL A 445 -9.03 -5.27 10.26
CA VAL A 445 -10.12 -5.08 9.31
C VAL A 445 -10.91 -3.82 9.70
N PRO A 446 -11.12 -2.85 8.78
CA PRO A 446 -11.83 -1.62 9.10
C PRO A 446 -13.33 -1.87 9.27
N GLY A 447 -13.99 -1.11 10.15
CA GLY A 447 -15.42 -1.28 10.44
C GLY A 447 -16.35 -1.16 9.23
N SER A 448 -15.92 -0.44 8.17
CA SER A 448 -16.64 -0.38 6.89
C SER A 448 -16.77 -1.73 6.18
N ALA A 449 -15.92 -2.70 6.49
CA ALA A 449 -15.95 -4.06 5.93
C ALA A 449 -16.76 -5.06 6.80
N TYR A 450 -17.36 -4.61 7.91
CA TYR A 450 -18.15 -5.48 8.80
C TYR A 450 -19.58 -5.71 8.31
N MET A 451 -20.05 -4.97 7.29
CA MET A 451 -21.36 -5.14 6.64
C MET A 451 -22.58 -5.05 7.58
N GLY A 452 -22.45 -4.40 8.75
CA GLY A 452 -23.51 -4.29 9.76
C GLY A 452 -23.55 -5.44 10.79
N LEU A 453 -22.53 -6.31 10.79
CA LEU A 453 -22.44 -7.49 11.66
C LEU A 453 -21.76 -7.21 13.01
N GLU A 454 -21.26 -5.99 13.27
CA GLU A 454 -20.50 -5.62 14.46
C GLU A 454 -21.19 -5.97 15.80
N ASN A 455 -22.52 -5.90 15.86
CA ASN A 455 -23.29 -6.27 17.06
C ASN A 455 -23.27 -7.79 17.38
N TYR A 456 -22.78 -8.62 16.46
CA TYR A 456 -22.61 -10.06 16.62
C TYR A 456 -21.15 -10.46 16.87
N PHE A 457 -20.23 -9.51 16.91
CA PHE A 457 -18.82 -9.81 17.14
C PHE A 457 -18.56 -10.04 18.63
N GLN A 458 -17.86 -11.12 18.93
CA GLN A 458 -17.31 -11.39 20.25
C GLN A 458 -15.79 -11.27 20.18
N ALA A 459 -15.18 -10.56 21.14
CA ALA A 459 -13.73 -10.54 21.27
C ALA A 459 -13.22 -11.98 21.47
N GLY A 460 -12.22 -12.38 20.68
CA GLY A 460 -11.62 -13.71 20.71
C GLY A 460 -10.97 -14.00 22.06
N MET A 461 -11.73 -14.65 22.96
CA MET A 461 -11.25 -15.18 24.23
C MET A 461 -11.17 -16.71 24.12
N LEU A 462 -9.98 -17.20 23.77
CA LEU A 462 -9.54 -18.54 24.15
C LEU A 462 -8.86 -18.44 25.52
#